data_AF-A0A6N8GFI5-F1
#
_entry.id   AF-A0A6N8GFI5-F1
#
_cell.length_a   1.000
_cell.length_b   1.000
_cell.length_c   1.000
_cell.angle_alpha   90.00
_cell.angle_beta   90.00
_cell.angle_gamma   90.00
#
_symmetry.space_group_name_H-M   'P 1'
#
loop_
_entity.id
_entity.type
_entity.pdbx_description
1 polymer ?
#
loop_
_entity_poly.entity_id
_entity_poly.type
_entity_poly.pdbx_seq_one_letter_code
_entity_poly.pdbx_strand_id
1 'polypeptide(L)'
;MTVPTHRVGEASWDAWGDPAHAVSLSESQRDLIERVLGAAPGDALPRTAESDLRLPPGALPDSARTALAEAVGAEHVDTGPAARIRHTGGKSTPDLLRRRAGDVAAAPDAVVLPADHDEVAAVLAVCAEHGVAVVPFGGGTSVVGGVEPLRGGFPAAVALDLRRLDRLVAVDTASRTATLQAGLRTPEAEELLAAHGLTLGHQPQSYEYATIGGYAATRSCGQSSAGYGRFDDMVVSLRAATPRGTLDLGRAPSSAAGPDLRRLLLGSEGAFGVVTEVTLRVRPLPEEQRDEAWSFPDFAAGAQALRALAQSGVRPTLVRLSDEQETFVNAVLAGEEAAPGCLAVITHEGPADQVAAVRELSADALRRAGGTELGAEPVAHWRSGRYLAPYLRDALLDAGVLAETLETATTWSDLHRLRAAVTDALTGALTTGGGAAPLVLCHVSHVYPEGASLYFTVAAAAGDDPLGRWRAAKKAAGDAIAARGATISHHHAVGTDHRPWMEAEVGPLGVEVLRAVKDALDPAGVLNPGKLIPERP
;
A
#
# COMPACT_ATOMS: atom_id res chain seq x y z
N MET A 1 -17.92 4.85 -16.33
CA MET A 1 -16.74 4.45 -15.55
C MET A 1 -15.55 4.36 -16.49
N THR A 2 -14.49 5.12 -16.26
CA THR A 2 -13.17 4.81 -16.81
C THR A 2 -12.21 4.77 -15.63
N VAL A 3 -12.18 3.60 -14.97
CA VAL A 3 -10.93 3.19 -14.32
C VAL A 3 -9.88 3.20 -15.44
N PRO A 4 -8.69 3.78 -15.27
CA PRO A 4 -7.70 3.81 -16.34
C PRO A 4 -7.48 2.39 -16.86
N THR A 5 -7.96 2.11 -18.08
CA THR A 5 -7.74 0.86 -18.81
C THR A 5 -6.44 0.92 -19.62
N HIS A 6 -5.68 2.00 -19.45
CA HIS A 6 -4.44 2.21 -20.18
C HIS A 6 -3.35 1.39 -19.51
N ARG A 7 -2.60 0.61 -20.31
CA ARG A 7 -1.30 0.10 -19.89
C ARG A 7 -0.47 1.28 -19.43
N VAL A 8 -0.18 1.31 -18.13
CA VAL A 8 0.51 2.42 -17.53
C VAL A 8 1.98 2.36 -17.93
N GLY A 9 2.56 3.49 -18.34
CA GLY A 9 3.94 3.57 -18.79
C GLY A 9 4.94 3.13 -17.72
N GLU A 10 6.21 3.04 -18.11
CA GLU A 10 7.27 2.69 -17.17
C GLU A 10 7.34 3.73 -16.05
N ALA A 11 7.25 3.27 -14.80
CA ALA A 11 7.27 4.16 -13.65
C ALA A 11 8.66 4.80 -13.49
N SER A 12 8.69 6.05 -13.05
CA SER A 12 9.94 6.74 -12.70
C SER A 12 10.70 5.97 -11.62
N TRP A 13 12.04 6.02 -11.68
CA TRP A 13 12.89 5.43 -10.65
C TRP A 13 12.87 6.24 -9.34
N ASP A 14 12.81 7.58 -9.43
CA ASP A 14 12.92 8.55 -8.31
C ASP A 14 11.62 9.29 -7.96
N ALA A 15 10.51 8.92 -8.62
CA ALA A 15 9.19 9.49 -8.44
C ALA A 15 8.10 8.42 -8.55
N TRP A 16 6.85 8.77 -8.31
CA TRP A 16 5.70 7.94 -8.58
C TRP A 16 5.33 7.93 -10.07
N GLY A 17 4.99 6.73 -10.53
CA GLY A 17 4.31 6.51 -11.80
C GLY A 17 4.98 7.06 -13.05
N ASP A 18 4.20 7.15 -14.12
CA ASP A 18 4.64 7.59 -15.46
C ASP A 18 5.01 9.09 -15.42
N PRO A 19 6.25 9.46 -15.81
CA PRO A 19 6.67 10.86 -15.90
C PRO A 19 5.76 11.75 -16.75
N ALA A 20 5.01 11.20 -17.71
CA ALA A 20 4.06 11.94 -18.54
C ALA A 20 2.87 12.49 -17.73
N HIS A 21 2.59 11.95 -16.55
CA HIS A 21 1.54 12.42 -15.63
C HIS A 21 2.10 13.25 -14.46
N ALA A 22 3.38 13.62 -14.48
CA ALA A 22 3.96 14.47 -13.45
C ALA A 22 3.20 15.79 -13.34
N VAL A 23 2.88 16.19 -12.11
CA VAL A 23 2.17 17.43 -11.81
C VAL A 23 3.14 18.53 -11.41
N SER A 24 2.79 19.78 -11.70
CA SER A 24 3.55 20.95 -11.29
C SER A 24 2.67 21.88 -10.45
N LEU A 25 3.23 22.46 -9.39
CA LEU A 25 2.55 23.45 -8.57
C LEU A 25 2.52 24.82 -9.27
N SER A 26 1.35 25.45 -9.31
CA SER A 26 1.18 26.84 -9.76
C SER A 26 1.89 27.82 -8.82
N GLU A 27 2.14 29.05 -9.27
CA GLU A 27 2.70 30.13 -8.44
C GLU A 27 1.83 30.39 -7.20
N SER A 28 0.51 30.47 -7.38
CA SER A 28 -0.43 30.64 -6.26
C SER A 28 -0.41 29.49 -5.24
N GLN A 29 -0.19 28.25 -5.69
CA GLN A 29 -0.04 27.10 -4.80
C GLN A 29 1.29 27.15 -4.03
N ARG A 30 2.38 27.57 -4.68
CA ARG A 30 3.69 27.76 -4.03
C ARG A 30 3.64 28.86 -2.98
N ASP A 31 3.01 30.00 -3.27
CA ASP A 31 2.82 31.09 -2.30
C ASP A 31 1.95 30.66 -1.10
N LEU A 32 0.95 29.81 -1.33
CA LEU A 32 0.15 29.25 -0.25
C LEU A 32 0.98 28.30 0.61
N ILE A 33 1.78 27.43 0.00
CA ILE A 33 2.69 26.52 0.69
C ILE A 33 3.70 27.29 1.54
N GLU A 34 4.32 28.34 1.00
CA GLU A 34 5.27 29.17 1.74
C GLU A 34 4.61 29.82 2.96
N ARG A 35 3.41 30.40 2.78
CA ARG A 35 2.67 31.05 3.89
C ARG A 35 2.17 30.08 4.96
N VAL A 36 1.76 28.87 4.57
CA VAL A 36 1.13 27.90 5.49
C VAL A 36 2.17 26.99 6.15
N LEU A 37 3.13 26.50 5.37
CA LEU A 37 4.12 25.50 5.81
C LEU A 37 5.51 26.08 6.04
N GLY A 38 5.79 27.30 5.59
CA GLY A 38 7.09 27.94 5.74
C GLY A 38 8.20 27.36 4.84
N ALA A 39 7.84 26.65 3.77
CA ALA A 39 8.79 26.11 2.79
C ALA A 39 9.01 27.12 1.65
N ALA A 40 10.24 27.61 1.49
CA ALA A 40 10.57 28.60 0.48
C ALA A 40 11.06 27.96 -0.83
N PRO A 41 10.95 28.64 -2.00
CA PRO A 41 11.43 28.12 -3.29
C PRO A 41 12.91 27.72 -3.35
N GLY A 42 13.75 28.22 -2.44
CA GLY A 42 15.17 27.87 -2.30
C GLY A 42 15.43 26.55 -1.58
N ASP A 43 14.41 25.94 -0.98
CA ASP A 43 14.51 24.72 -0.16
C ASP A 43 14.31 23.43 -0.99
N ALA A 44 14.40 23.53 -2.32
CA ALA A 44 14.20 22.40 -3.22
C ALA A 44 15.20 21.28 -2.91
N LEU A 45 14.68 20.07 -2.73
CA LEU A 45 15.48 18.92 -2.35
C LEU A 45 16.36 18.46 -3.54
N PRO A 46 17.61 18.02 -3.29
CA PRO A 46 18.50 17.55 -4.36
C PRO A 46 17.87 16.44 -5.19
N ARG A 47 18.04 16.50 -6.52
CA ARG A 47 17.58 15.48 -7.47
C ARG A 47 18.66 15.15 -8.50
N THR A 48 19.33 14.02 -8.31
CA THR A 48 20.38 13.49 -9.19
C THR A 48 19.75 12.83 -10.42
N ALA A 49 20.29 13.10 -11.61
CA ALA A 49 19.83 12.44 -12.84
C ALA A 49 20.25 10.95 -12.87
N GLU A 50 19.42 10.09 -13.48
CA GLU A 50 19.71 8.65 -13.58
C GLU A 50 21.07 8.36 -14.24
N SER A 51 21.46 9.17 -15.25
CA SER A 51 22.74 9.07 -15.96
C SER A 51 23.97 9.33 -15.08
N ASP A 52 23.79 10.06 -13.98
CA ASP A 52 24.87 10.47 -13.09
C ASP A 52 25.07 9.47 -11.95
N LEU A 53 24.15 8.52 -11.79
CA LEU A 53 24.23 7.50 -10.76
C LEU A 53 25.43 6.58 -11.00
N ARG A 54 26.03 6.14 -9.89
CA ARG A 54 27.13 5.18 -9.88
C ARG A 54 26.76 4.06 -8.92
N LEU A 55 26.41 2.91 -9.48
CA LEU A 55 26.12 1.73 -8.67
C LEU A 55 27.41 1.14 -8.10
N PRO A 56 27.35 0.56 -6.88
CA PRO A 56 28.43 -0.29 -6.42
C PRO A 56 28.59 -1.49 -7.38
N PRO A 57 29.83 -2.01 -7.54
CA PRO A 57 30.05 -3.24 -8.28
C PRO A 57 29.20 -4.35 -7.66
N GLY A 58 28.57 -5.17 -8.50
CA GLY A 58 27.77 -6.29 -8.03
C GLY A 58 28.66 -7.33 -7.34
N ALA A 59 28.19 -7.88 -6.24
CA ALA A 59 28.86 -8.91 -5.46
C ALA A 59 28.29 -10.32 -5.71
N LEU A 60 27.42 -10.49 -6.71
CA LEU A 60 26.82 -11.78 -7.06
C LEU A 60 27.92 -12.76 -7.54
N PRO A 61 28.10 -13.93 -6.90
CA PRO A 61 29.08 -14.91 -7.33
C PRO A 61 28.81 -15.42 -8.75
N ASP A 62 29.86 -15.64 -9.55
CA ASP A 62 29.72 -16.16 -10.93
C ASP A 62 29.02 -17.52 -11.00
N SER A 63 29.25 -18.38 -10.01
CA SER A 63 28.56 -19.66 -9.89
C SER A 63 27.06 -19.48 -9.66
N ALA A 64 26.68 -18.57 -8.75
CA ALA A 64 25.28 -18.23 -8.52
C ALA A 64 24.63 -17.61 -9.77
N ARG A 65 25.32 -16.69 -10.45
CA ARG A 65 24.84 -16.10 -11.71
C ARG A 65 24.60 -17.15 -12.79
N THR A 66 25.50 -18.12 -12.92
CA THR A 66 25.38 -19.22 -13.89
C THR A 66 24.19 -20.11 -13.55
N ALA A 67 24.05 -20.54 -12.30
CA ALA A 67 22.94 -21.36 -11.85
C ALA A 67 21.57 -20.64 -11.98
N LEU A 68 21.52 -19.33 -11.72
CA LEU A 68 20.32 -18.52 -11.96
C LEU A 68 19.98 -18.47 -13.46
N ALA A 69 20.98 -18.29 -14.33
CA ALA A 69 20.76 -18.28 -15.78
C ALA A 69 20.31 -19.65 -16.31
N GLU A 70 20.77 -20.76 -15.72
CA GLU A 70 20.26 -22.10 -16.02
C GLU A 70 18.81 -22.29 -15.55
N ALA A 71 18.42 -21.67 -14.43
CA ALA A 71 17.08 -21.76 -13.87
C ALA A 71 16.03 -20.98 -14.67
N VAL A 72 16.35 -19.76 -15.14
CA VAL A 72 15.36 -18.87 -15.78
C VAL A 72 15.70 -18.46 -17.21
N GLY A 73 16.86 -18.83 -17.74
CA GLY A 73 17.41 -18.29 -18.99
C GLY A 73 18.32 -17.07 -18.76
N ALA A 74 19.40 -16.95 -19.54
CA ALA A 74 20.41 -15.92 -19.35
C ALA A 74 19.89 -14.49 -19.59
N GLU A 75 18.93 -14.33 -20.49
CA GLU A 75 18.22 -13.08 -20.78
C GLU A 75 17.30 -12.62 -19.64
N HIS A 76 17.05 -13.50 -18.66
CA HIS A 76 16.17 -13.26 -17.51
C HIS A 76 16.95 -13.06 -16.19
N VAL A 77 18.28 -12.88 -16.29
CA VAL A 77 19.16 -12.47 -15.19
C VAL A 77 19.82 -11.14 -15.57
N ASP A 78 19.19 -10.02 -15.18
CA ASP A 78 19.63 -8.67 -15.56
C ASP A 78 20.54 -8.07 -14.48
N THR A 79 21.81 -7.88 -14.83
CA THR A 79 22.83 -7.21 -14.00
C THR A 79 23.08 -5.76 -14.43
N GLY A 80 22.29 -5.24 -15.38
CA GLY A 80 22.41 -3.91 -15.96
C GLY A 80 22.07 -2.80 -14.95
N PRO A 81 22.71 -1.62 -15.05
CA PRO A 81 22.47 -0.54 -14.10
C PRO A 81 21.01 -0.09 -14.01
N ALA A 82 20.36 0.07 -15.17
CA ALA A 82 18.98 0.53 -15.27
C ALA A 82 17.99 -0.36 -14.48
N ALA A 83 18.12 -1.68 -14.63
CA ALA A 83 17.28 -2.64 -13.91
C ALA A 83 17.54 -2.58 -12.41
N ARG A 84 18.81 -2.61 -11.99
CA ARG A 84 19.19 -2.54 -10.57
C ARG A 84 18.69 -1.26 -9.89
N ILE A 85 18.86 -0.09 -10.54
CA ILE A 85 18.39 1.21 -10.02
C ILE A 85 16.88 1.19 -9.77
N ARG A 86 16.09 0.69 -10.72
CA ARG A 86 14.62 0.63 -10.61
C ARG A 86 14.12 -0.31 -9.50
N HIS A 87 14.97 -1.21 -9.01
CA HIS A 87 14.65 -2.17 -7.95
C HIS A 87 15.29 -1.82 -6.59
N THR A 88 15.71 -0.57 -6.38
CA THR A 88 16.38 -0.13 -5.14
C THR A 88 15.43 -0.01 -3.92
N GLY A 89 14.13 -0.31 -4.05
CA GLY A 89 13.17 -0.27 -2.93
C GLY A 89 11.75 0.15 -3.33
N GLY A 90 11.00 0.73 -2.39
CA GLY A 90 9.60 1.13 -2.58
C GLY A 90 9.37 2.55 -3.10
N LYS A 91 8.23 3.12 -2.70
CA LYS A 91 7.72 4.45 -3.04
C LYS A 91 7.36 5.29 -1.80
N SER A 92 7.89 4.93 -0.63
CA SER A 92 7.81 5.80 0.56
C SER A 92 8.58 7.10 0.30
N THR A 93 8.20 8.18 0.96
CA THR A 93 8.94 9.44 0.91
C THR A 93 10.40 9.26 1.32
N PRO A 94 10.75 8.51 2.39
CA PRO A 94 12.15 8.19 2.69
C PRO A 94 12.90 7.49 1.55
N ASP A 95 12.26 6.54 0.86
CA ASP A 95 12.88 5.86 -0.29
C ASP A 95 13.16 6.84 -1.43
N LEU A 96 12.19 7.71 -1.73
CA LEU A 96 12.32 8.68 -2.81
C LEU A 96 13.33 9.78 -2.49
N LEU A 97 13.39 10.24 -1.24
CA LEU A 97 14.41 11.20 -0.80
C LEU A 97 15.82 10.65 -0.98
N ARG A 98 16.06 9.39 -0.56
CA ARG A 98 17.36 8.72 -0.77
C ARG A 98 17.71 8.63 -2.25
N ARG A 99 16.77 8.16 -3.07
CA ARG A 99 16.96 8.03 -4.52
C ARG A 99 17.25 9.37 -5.18
N ARG A 100 16.44 10.39 -4.91
CA ARG A 100 16.65 11.74 -5.46
C ARG A 100 18.01 12.31 -5.04
N ALA A 101 18.50 12.00 -3.85
CA ALA A 101 19.86 12.37 -3.43
C ALA A 101 20.99 11.52 -4.08
N GLY A 102 20.65 10.57 -4.96
CA GLY A 102 21.59 9.69 -5.64
C GLY A 102 22.05 8.48 -4.82
N ASP A 103 21.42 8.20 -3.68
CA ASP A 103 21.73 7.03 -2.87
C ASP A 103 21.13 5.76 -3.49
N VAL A 104 22.02 4.98 -4.12
CA VAL A 104 21.72 3.68 -4.73
C VAL A 104 22.49 2.54 -4.06
N ALA A 105 22.95 2.73 -2.82
CA ALA A 105 23.75 1.73 -2.11
C ALA A 105 22.99 0.41 -1.88
N ALA A 106 21.67 0.49 -1.72
CA ALA A 106 20.78 -0.66 -1.54
C ALA A 106 20.37 -1.35 -2.85
N ALA A 107 20.89 -0.94 -4.01
CA ALA A 107 20.55 -1.59 -5.27
C ALA A 107 20.89 -3.10 -5.23
N PRO A 108 20.03 -3.95 -5.81
CA PRO A 108 20.30 -5.39 -5.86
C PRO A 108 21.49 -5.65 -6.78
N ASP A 109 22.10 -6.82 -6.66
CA ASP A 109 23.22 -7.26 -7.50
C ASP A 109 22.75 -7.79 -8.87
N ALA A 110 21.53 -8.34 -8.93
CA ALA A 110 20.84 -8.68 -10.17
C ALA A 110 19.31 -8.61 -10.00
N VAL A 111 18.59 -8.51 -11.11
CA VAL A 111 17.14 -8.70 -11.21
C VAL A 111 16.87 -10.00 -11.94
N VAL A 112 16.11 -10.90 -11.32
CA VAL A 112 15.81 -12.25 -11.87
C VAL A 112 14.32 -12.31 -12.18
N LEU A 113 13.97 -12.73 -13.41
CA LEU A 113 12.60 -12.68 -13.93
C LEU A 113 12.07 -14.09 -14.26
N PRO A 114 11.52 -14.85 -13.30
CA PRO A 114 11.00 -16.20 -13.55
C PRO A 114 9.66 -16.17 -14.31
N ALA A 115 9.43 -17.16 -15.16
CA ALA A 115 8.25 -17.29 -16.04
C ALA A 115 7.07 -18.03 -15.40
N ASP A 116 7.34 -18.87 -14.39
CA ASP A 116 6.34 -19.71 -13.74
C ASP A 116 6.74 -20.07 -12.30
N HIS A 117 5.93 -20.89 -11.65
CA HIS A 117 6.16 -21.33 -10.28
C HIS A 117 7.44 -22.15 -10.10
N ASP A 118 7.76 -23.00 -11.07
CA ASP A 118 8.87 -23.94 -10.95
C ASP A 118 10.20 -23.18 -11.12
N GLU A 119 10.24 -22.19 -12.02
CA GLU A 119 11.36 -21.24 -12.13
C GLU A 119 11.56 -20.42 -10.84
N VAL A 120 10.47 -19.93 -10.21
CA VAL A 120 10.56 -19.27 -8.90
C VAL A 120 11.21 -20.20 -7.87
N ALA A 121 10.73 -21.45 -7.76
CA ALA A 121 11.24 -22.42 -6.80
C ALA A 121 12.73 -22.74 -7.06
N ALA A 122 13.13 -22.86 -8.33
CA ALA A 122 14.52 -23.08 -8.73
C ALA A 122 15.42 -21.90 -8.32
N VAL A 123 14.99 -20.66 -8.54
CA VAL A 123 15.74 -19.47 -8.09
C VAL A 123 15.92 -19.46 -6.57
N LEU A 124 14.87 -19.79 -5.80
CA LEU A 124 14.98 -19.86 -4.34
C LEU A 124 15.97 -20.92 -3.87
N ALA A 125 16.00 -22.08 -4.54
CA ALA A 125 16.94 -23.15 -4.24
C ALA A 125 18.39 -22.72 -4.52
N VAL A 126 18.65 -22.11 -5.69
CA VAL A 126 19.97 -21.58 -6.06
C VAL A 126 20.43 -20.54 -5.04
N CYS A 127 19.57 -19.59 -4.68
CA CYS A 127 19.92 -18.56 -3.71
C CYS A 127 20.19 -19.11 -2.31
N ALA A 128 19.44 -20.13 -1.87
CA ALA A 128 19.69 -20.81 -0.60
C ALA A 128 21.03 -21.57 -0.62
N GLU A 129 21.38 -22.23 -1.72
CA GLU A 129 22.66 -22.95 -1.88
C GLU A 129 23.86 -22.00 -1.88
N HIS A 130 23.75 -20.87 -2.57
CA HIS A 130 24.85 -19.92 -2.75
C HIS A 130 24.91 -18.82 -1.69
N GLY A 131 23.97 -18.76 -0.74
CA GLY A 131 23.90 -17.70 0.27
C GLY A 131 23.69 -16.33 -0.37
N VAL A 132 22.65 -16.20 -1.20
CA VAL A 132 22.25 -14.95 -1.85
C VAL A 132 20.88 -14.55 -1.34
N ALA A 133 20.73 -13.33 -0.84
CA ALA A 133 19.42 -12.84 -0.40
C ALA A 133 18.47 -12.69 -1.60
N VAL A 134 17.18 -12.98 -1.40
CA VAL A 134 16.13 -12.86 -2.41
C VAL A 134 15.06 -11.92 -1.91
N VAL A 135 14.82 -10.82 -2.62
CA VAL A 135 13.73 -9.88 -2.31
C VAL A 135 12.66 -9.96 -3.39
N PRO A 136 11.47 -10.53 -3.08
CA PRO A 136 10.37 -10.58 -4.04
C PRO A 136 9.91 -9.17 -4.42
N PHE A 137 9.71 -8.96 -5.71
CA PHE A 137 9.39 -7.65 -6.26
C PHE A 137 8.22 -7.78 -7.25
N GLY A 138 7.13 -7.07 -6.95
CA GLY A 138 5.98 -6.93 -7.84
C GLY A 138 5.96 -5.55 -8.47
N GLY A 139 4.96 -4.74 -8.13
CA GLY A 139 4.84 -3.36 -8.60
C GLY A 139 5.83 -2.35 -8.02
N GLY A 140 6.65 -2.75 -7.04
CA GLY A 140 7.57 -1.83 -6.35
C GLY A 140 6.89 -0.73 -5.53
N THR A 141 5.59 -0.87 -5.22
CA THR A 141 4.77 0.19 -4.60
C THR A 141 4.78 0.19 -3.07
N SER A 142 5.68 -0.57 -2.42
CA SER A 142 5.77 -0.62 -0.96
C SER A 142 6.05 0.77 -0.39
N VAL A 143 5.41 1.13 0.73
CA VAL A 143 5.64 2.40 1.44
C VAL A 143 6.26 2.21 2.84
N VAL A 144 6.78 1.01 3.11
CA VAL A 144 7.34 0.62 4.42
C VAL A 144 8.73 -0.04 4.31
N GLY A 145 9.44 0.16 3.19
CA GLY A 145 10.73 -0.49 2.91
C GLY A 145 10.65 -2.01 2.64
N GLY A 146 9.45 -2.55 2.40
CA GLY A 146 9.21 -3.99 2.23
C GLY A 146 9.94 -4.64 1.04
N VAL A 147 10.33 -3.85 0.03
CA VAL A 147 11.05 -4.33 -1.17
C VAL A 147 12.46 -3.76 -1.31
N GLU A 148 13.00 -3.12 -0.25
CA GLU A 148 14.40 -2.70 -0.25
C GLU A 148 15.32 -3.94 -0.30
N PRO A 149 16.31 -4.02 -1.23
CA PRO A 149 17.20 -5.19 -1.38
C PRO A 149 18.23 -5.39 -0.26
N LEU A 150 17.77 -5.52 0.98
CA LEU A 150 18.62 -5.81 2.13
C LEU A 150 19.30 -7.17 1.96
N ARG A 151 20.61 -7.20 2.22
CA ARG A 151 21.44 -8.39 2.09
C ARG A 151 21.36 -9.34 3.29
N GLY A 152 20.86 -8.92 4.46
CA GLY A 152 20.66 -9.83 5.59
C GLY A 152 21.90 -10.56 6.12
N GLY A 153 23.11 -10.04 5.86
CA GLY A 153 24.38 -10.72 6.18
C GLY A 153 24.99 -11.53 5.03
N PHE A 154 24.29 -11.66 3.90
CA PHE A 154 24.80 -12.28 2.69
C PHE A 154 25.70 -11.33 1.88
N PRO A 155 26.61 -11.84 1.03
CA PRO A 155 27.44 -11.00 0.16
C PRO A 155 26.64 -10.29 -0.93
N ALA A 156 25.54 -10.89 -1.39
CA ALA A 156 24.74 -10.39 -2.50
C ALA A 156 23.23 -10.50 -2.24
N ALA A 157 22.45 -9.67 -2.93
CA ALA A 157 20.99 -9.73 -2.97
C ALA A 157 20.49 -9.66 -4.41
N VAL A 158 19.47 -10.45 -4.74
CA VAL A 158 18.74 -10.34 -6.01
C VAL A 158 17.31 -9.83 -5.76
N ALA A 159 16.83 -8.99 -6.66
CA ALA A 159 15.40 -8.69 -6.75
C ALA A 159 14.74 -9.76 -7.63
N LEU A 160 13.77 -10.48 -7.08
CA LEU A 160 12.99 -11.49 -7.81
C LEU A 160 11.74 -10.83 -8.38
N ASP A 161 11.82 -10.40 -9.62
CA ASP A 161 10.76 -9.65 -10.28
C ASP A 161 9.73 -10.59 -10.91
N LEU A 162 8.53 -10.56 -10.34
CA LEU A 162 7.44 -11.46 -10.70
C LEU A 162 6.65 -11.02 -11.94
N ARG A 163 7.04 -9.96 -12.65
CA ARG A 163 6.25 -9.38 -13.75
C ARG A 163 5.90 -10.34 -14.89
N ARG A 164 6.64 -11.45 -15.06
CA ARG A 164 6.35 -12.49 -16.06
C ARG A 164 5.29 -13.50 -15.60
N LEU A 165 4.90 -13.47 -14.33
CA LEU A 165 3.77 -14.21 -13.77
C LEU A 165 2.47 -13.40 -14.02
N ASP A 166 2.08 -13.24 -15.28
CA ASP A 166 1.09 -12.25 -15.75
C ASP A 166 -0.21 -12.86 -16.31
N ARG A 167 -0.56 -14.09 -15.93
CA ARG A 167 -1.71 -14.80 -16.51
C ARG A 167 -2.92 -14.93 -15.59
N LEU A 168 -4.10 -14.88 -16.20
CA LEU A 168 -5.32 -15.46 -15.65
C LEU A 168 -5.29 -16.97 -15.94
N VAL A 169 -5.08 -17.77 -14.90
CA VAL A 169 -4.86 -19.23 -15.00
C VAL A 169 -6.18 -19.98 -15.15
N ALA A 170 -7.21 -19.59 -14.38
CA ALA A 170 -8.51 -20.24 -14.37
C ALA A 170 -9.62 -19.28 -13.96
N VAL A 171 -10.83 -19.50 -14.49
CA VAL A 171 -12.07 -18.83 -14.05
C VAL A 171 -13.14 -19.90 -13.86
N ASP A 172 -13.75 -19.89 -12.68
CA ASP A 172 -14.98 -20.64 -12.38
C ASP A 172 -16.11 -19.62 -12.18
N THR A 173 -16.93 -19.43 -13.22
CA THR A 173 -18.06 -18.50 -13.19
C THR A 173 -19.20 -18.98 -12.30
N ALA A 174 -19.31 -20.30 -12.06
CA ALA A 174 -20.34 -20.87 -11.20
C ALA A 174 -20.01 -20.62 -9.73
N SER A 175 -18.76 -20.88 -9.32
CA SER A 175 -18.27 -20.60 -7.97
C SER A 175 -17.84 -19.14 -7.76
N ARG A 176 -17.74 -18.36 -8.84
CA ARG A 176 -17.26 -16.98 -8.88
C ARG A 176 -15.87 -16.83 -8.28
N THR A 177 -14.94 -17.62 -8.79
CA THR A 177 -13.53 -17.56 -8.42
C THR A 177 -12.64 -17.46 -9.64
N ALA A 178 -11.52 -16.76 -9.51
CA ALA A 178 -10.50 -16.67 -10.54
C ALA A 178 -9.10 -16.86 -9.95
N THR A 179 -8.28 -17.68 -10.62
CA THR A 179 -6.88 -17.92 -10.26
C THR A 179 -6.00 -17.02 -11.12
N LEU A 180 -5.28 -16.11 -10.49
CA LEU A 180 -4.45 -15.09 -11.12
C LEU A 180 -2.99 -15.31 -10.68
N GLN A 181 -2.06 -15.16 -11.62
CA GLN A 181 -0.65 -15.17 -11.29
C GLN A 181 -0.23 -13.88 -10.55
N ALA A 182 0.80 -14.01 -9.70
CA ALA A 182 1.18 -12.99 -8.73
C ALA A 182 1.76 -11.69 -9.32
N GLY A 183 2.27 -11.73 -10.55
CA GLY A 183 2.82 -10.59 -11.28
C GLY A 183 1.78 -9.73 -11.96
N LEU A 184 0.53 -10.20 -12.10
CA LEU A 184 -0.55 -9.41 -12.70
C LEU A 184 -0.77 -8.12 -11.93
N ARG A 185 -0.73 -7.01 -12.65
CA ARG A 185 -1.19 -5.71 -12.18
C ARG A 185 -2.72 -5.63 -12.25
N THR A 186 -3.30 -4.78 -11.44
CA THR A 186 -4.76 -4.70 -11.28
C THR A 186 -5.51 -4.30 -12.54
N PRO A 187 -5.08 -3.30 -13.34
CA PRO A 187 -5.75 -2.94 -14.59
C PRO A 187 -5.87 -4.13 -15.54
N GLU A 188 -4.77 -4.88 -15.71
CA GLU A 188 -4.72 -6.07 -16.57
C GLU A 188 -5.57 -7.20 -16.00
N ALA A 189 -5.56 -7.41 -14.68
CA ALA A 189 -6.43 -8.40 -14.03
C ALA A 189 -7.92 -8.06 -14.20
N GLU A 190 -8.32 -6.79 -14.05
CA GLU A 190 -9.70 -6.34 -14.27
C GLU A 190 -10.09 -6.47 -15.75
N GLU A 191 -9.21 -6.16 -16.70
CA GLU A 191 -9.46 -6.37 -18.14
C GLU A 191 -9.73 -7.86 -18.45
N LEU A 192 -8.87 -8.75 -17.93
CA LEU A 192 -9.01 -10.20 -18.09
C LEU A 192 -10.32 -10.73 -17.48
N LEU A 193 -10.71 -10.23 -16.29
CA LEU A 193 -11.96 -10.63 -15.63
C LEU A 193 -13.21 -10.06 -16.32
N ALA A 194 -13.13 -8.83 -16.84
CA ALA A 194 -14.25 -8.18 -17.52
C ALA A 194 -14.66 -8.94 -18.79
N ALA A 195 -13.73 -9.62 -19.47
CA ALA A 195 -14.02 -10.52 -20.59
C ALA A 195 -14.95 -11.68 -20.19
N HIS A 196 -15.04 -12.01 -18.91
CA HIS A 196 -15.96 -13.00 -18.33
C HIS A 196 -17.18 -12.36 -17.63
N GLY A 197 -17.38 -11.04 -17.75
CA GLY A 197 -18.44 -10.31 -17.05
C GLY A 197 -18.20 -10.18 -15.55
N LEU A 198 -16.96 -10.32 -15.10
CA LEU A 198 -16.58 -10.31 -13.69
C LEU A 198 -15.66 -9.12 -13.37
N THR A 199 -15.54 -8.80 -12.09
CA THR A 199 -14.61 -7.80 -11.54
C THR A 199 -14.03 -8.28 -10.22
N LEU A 200 -12.81 -7.82 -9.93
CA LEU A 200 -12.21 -7.98 -8.61
C LEU A 200 -12.78 -6.95 -7.64
N GLY A 201 -12.93 -5.70 -8.08
CA GLY A 201 -13.43 -4.58 -7.26
C GLY A 201 -12.43 -4.09 -6.21
N HIS A 202 -11.19 -4.59 -6.26
CA HIS A 202 -10.11 -4.20 -5.35
C HIS A 202 -9.38 -2.98 -5.91
N GLN A 203 -9.66 -1.81 -5.36
CA GLN A 203 -9.19 -0.52 -5.88
C GLN A 203 -8.37 0.26 -4.83
N PRO A 204 -7.13 -0.15 -4.52
CA PRO A 204 -6.24 0.62 -3.65
C PRO A 204 -5.69 1.85 -4.39
N GLN A 205 -5.07 2.80 -3.68
CA GLN A 205 -4.45 3.98 -4.32
C GLN A 205 -3.30 3.61 -5.28
N SER A 206 -2.65 2.48 -5.06
CA SER A 206 -1.59 1.94 -5.92
C SER A 206 -2.11 1.06 -7.08
N TYR A 207 -3.42 1.11 -7.37
CA TYR A 207 -4.13 0.28 -8.36
C TYR A 207 -3.35 0.04 -9.65
N GLU A 208 -2.80 1.11 -10.23
CA GLU A 208 -2.12 1.14 -11.52
C GLU A 208 -0.84 0.31 -11.61
N TYR A 209 -0.14 0.10 -10.50
CA TYR A 209 1.21 -0.49 -10.49
C TYR A 209 1.33 -1.72 -9.60
N ALA A 210 0.57 -1.79 -8.51
CA ALA A 210 0.63 -2.91 -7.59
C ALA A 210 0.06 -4.19 -8.22
N THR A 211 0.54 -5.34 -7.73
CA THR A 211 0.25 -6.65 -8.30
C THR A 211 -0.54 -7.54 -7.34
N ILE A 212 -1.22 -8.55 -7.89
CA ILE A 212 -1.98 -9.56 -7.13
C ILE A 212 -1.15 -10.20 -6.02
N GLY A 213 0.09 -10.59 -6.30
CA GLY A 213 0.99 -11.16 -5.29
C GLY A 213 1.42 -10.16 -4.23
N GLY A 214 1.64 -8.90 -4.63
CA GLY A 214 1.93 -7.81 -3.69
C GLY A 214 0.79 -7.60 -2.71
N TYR A 215 -0.45 -7.56 -3.20
CA TYR A 215 -1.64 -7.44 -2.37
C TYR A 215 -1.82 -8.58 -1.36
N ALA A 216 -1.53 -9.82 -1.76
CA ALA A 216 -1.51 -10.97 -0.86
C ALA A 216 -0.42 -10.80 0.21
N ALA A 217 0.80 -10.46 -0.23
CA ALA A 217 1.97 -10.33 0.64
C ALA A 217 1.85 -9.20 1.67
N THR A 218 1.06 -8.15 1.39
CA THR A 218 0.90 -6.98 2.27
C THR A 218 -0.49 -6.87 2.92
N ARG A 219 -1.42 -7.79 2.63
CA ARG A 219 -2.84 -7.71 3.07
C ARG A 219 -3.47 -6.37 2.72
N SER A 220 -3.26 -5.93 1.48
CA SER A 220 -3.73 -4.62 1.03
C SER A 220 -5.25 -4.45 1.16
N CYS A 221 -5.69 -3.20 1.23
CA CYS A 221 -7.09 -2.83 1.33
C CYS A 221 -7.46 -1.84 0.22
N GLY A 222 -8.52 -2.14 -0.53
CA GLY A 222 -9.05 -1.27 -1.57
C GLY A 222 -10.13 -0.32 -1.05
N GLN A 223 -10.32 0.82 -1.71
CA GLN A 223 -11.30 1.85 -1.33
C GLN A 223 -12.74 1.30 -1.25
N SER A 224 -13.05 0.27 -2.04
CA SER A 224 -14.35 -0.39 -2.10
C SER A 224 -14.44 -1.66 -1.22
N SER A 225 -13.54 -1.83 -0.25
CA SER A 225 -13.48 -3.04 0.59
C SER A 225 -14.68 -3.22 1.53
N ALA A 226 -15.45 -2.16 1.83
CA ALA A 226 -16.71 -2.28 2.57
C ALA A 226 -17.72 -3.19 1.81
N GLY A 227 -17.68 -3.12 0.48
CA GLY A 227 -18.42 -4.00 -0.41
C GLY A 227 -17.67 -5.29 -0.74
N TYR A 228 -16.46 -5.19 -1.28
CA TYR A 228 -15.73 -6.33 -1.90
C TYR A 228 -14.92 -7.16 -0.90
N GLY A 229 -14.68 -6.65 0.30
CA GLY A 229 -13.76 -7.19 1.29
C GLY A 229 -12.35 -6.66 1.11
N ARG A 230 -11.51 -6.86 2.14
CA ARG A 230 -10.07 -6.67 1.99
C ARG A 230 -9.47 -7.77 1.13
N PHE A 231 -8.26 -7.55 0.62
CA PHE A 231 -7.65 -8.53 -0.27
C PHE A 231 -7.49 -9.90 0.39
N ASP A 232 -7.04 -9.94 1.65
CA ASP A 232 -6.87 -11.18 2.41
C ASP A 232 -8.19 -11.89 2.72
N ASP A 233 -9.30 -11.15 2.76
CA ASP A 233 -10.62 -11.75 2.89
C ASP A 233 -11.05 -12.39 1.56
N MET A 234 -10.75 -11.78 0.42
CA MET A 234 -11.11 -12.25 -0.92
C MET A 234 -10.42 -13.57 -1.33
N VAL A 235 -9.27 -13.89 -0.73
CA VAL A 235 -8.46 -15.08 -1.05
C VAL A 235 -9.19 -16.38 -0.69
N VAL A 236 -9.28 -17.28 -1.67
CA VAL A 236 -9.81 -18.64 -1.54
C VAL A 236 -8.68 -19.65 -1.42
N SER A 237 -7.67 -19.55 -2.28
CA SER A 237 -6.46 -20.38 -2.22
C SER A 237 -5.25 -19.59 -2.72
N LEU A 238 -4.06 -20.07 -2.39
CA LEU A 238 -2.81 -19.52 -2.92
C LEU A 238 -1.77 -20.63 -3.07
N ARG A 239 -0.87 -20.44 -4.03
CA ARG A 239 0.31 -21.26 -4.25
C ARG A 239 1.55 -20.41 -4.02
N ALA A 240 2.49 -20.91 -3.23
CA ALA A 240 3.73 -20.21 -2.93
C ALA A 240 4.94 -21.15 -2.95
N ALA A 241 6.07 -20.63 -3.43
CA ALA A 241 7.36 -21.31 -3.40
C ALA A 241 8.14 -20.89 -2.16
N THR A 242 8.80 -21.86 -1.51
CA THR A 242 9.77 -21.61 -0.43
C THR A 242 11.07 -22.39 -0.73
N PRO A 243 12.20 -22.05 -0.09
CA PRO A 243 13.42 -22.86 -0.18
C PRO A 243 13.24 -24.34 0.22
N ARG A 244 12.14 -24.68 0.90
CA ARG A 244 11.84 -26.04 1.38
C ARG A 244 10.79 -26.76 0.56
N GLY A 245 10.18 -26.09 -0.42
CA GLY A 245 9.20 -26.67 -1.34
C GLY A 245 7.98 -25.79 -1.53
N THR A 246 6.97 -26.37 -2.18
CA THR A 246 5.73 -25.67 -2.53
C THR A 246 4.70 -25.77 -1.41
N LEU A 247 4.10 -24.64 -1.07
CA LEU A 247 2.85 -24.56 -0.31
C LEU A 247 1.68 -24.35 -1.28
N ASP A 248 0.76 -25.31 -1.31
CA ASP A 248 -0.51 -25.23 -2.05
C ASP A 248 -1.67 -25.26 -1.05
N LEU A 249 -2.24 -24.08 -0.80
CA LEU A 249 -3.05 -23.81 0.38
C LEU A 249 -4.45 -23.32 0.01
N GLY A 250 -5.46 -23.89 0.66
CA GLY A 250 -6.88 -23.62 0.39
C GLY A 250 -7.44 -24.62 -0.61
N ARG A 251 -8.49 -25.34 -0.21
CA ARG A 251 -9.14 -26.39 -1.04
C ARG A 251 -10.64 -26.20 -1.21
N ALA A 252 -11.25 -25.40 -0.34
CA ALA A 252 -12.68 -25.22 -0.24
C ALA A 252 -12.96 -23.80 0.31
N PRO A 253 -14.20 -23.30 0.19
CA PRO A 253 -14.56 -21.97 0.69
C PRO A 253 -14.25 -21.75 2.18
N SER A 254 -14.31 -22.82 2.99
CA SER A 254 -13.93 -22.82 4.40
C SER A 254 -13.42 -24.19 4.82
N SER A 255 -12.61 -24.23 5.88
CA SER A 255 -12.06 -25.44 6.48
C SER A 255 -11.82 -25.23 7.97
N ALA A 256 -12.12 -26.24 8.77
CA ALA A 256 -11.75 -26.31 10.19
C ALA A 256 -10.57 -27.28 10.43
N ALA A 257 -9.87 -27.70 9.37
CA ALA A 257 -8.76 -28.63 9.44
C ALA A 257 -7.47 -27.94 9.95
N GLY A 258 -7.43 -27.64 11.24
CA GLY A 258 -6.29 -26.99 11.90
C GLY A 258 -6.14 -25.50 11.58
N PRO A 259 -5.00 -24.89 11.95
CA PRO A 259 -4.71 -23.50 11.64
C PRO A 259 -4.67 -23.23 10.13
N ASP A 260 -5.25 -22.11 9.71
CA ASP A 260 -5.28 -21.72 8.30
C ASP A 260 -3.92 -21.14 7.85
N LEU A 261 -3.09 -21.98 7.23
CA LEU A 261 -1.76 -21.59 6.75
C LEU A 261 -1.81 -20.50 5.67
N ARG A 262 -2.95 -20.26 4.99
CA ARG A 262 -3.08 -19.10 4.09
C ARG A 262 -2.84 -17.80 4.86
N ARG A 263 -3.32 -17.72 6.10
CA ARG A 263 -3.15 -16.56 6.98
C ARG A 263 -1.71 -16.35 7.46
N LEU A 264 -0.83 -17.35 7.31
CA LEU A 264 0.60 -17.17 7.52
C LEU A 264 1.24 -16.45 6.33
N LEU A 265 0.89 -16.82 5.09
CA LEU A 265 1.46 -16.19 3.90
C LEU A 265 0.84 -14.83 3.57
N LEU A 266 -0.43 -14.61 3.90
CA LEU A 266 -1.07 -13.32 3.75
C LEU A 266 -0.50 -12.34 4.78
N GLY A 267 0.23 -11.32 4.31
CA GLY A 267 0.96 -10.39 5.17
C GLY A 267 2.39 -10.81 5.50
N SER A 268 2.91 -11.87 4.86
CA SER A 268 4.27 -12.32 5.13
C SER A 268 5.34 -11.45 4.47
N GLU A 269 4.96 -10.54 3.57
CA GLU A 269 5.87 -9.63 2.86
C GLU A 269 7.05 -10.35 2.21
N GLY A 270 6.82 -11.54 1.66
CA GLY A 270 7.88 -12.38 1.07
C GLY A 270 8.80 -13.10 2.06
N ALA A 271 8.68 -12.87 3.38
CA ALA A 271 9.54 -13.49 4.39
C ALA A 271 9.32 -15.00 4.54
N PHE A 272 8.10 -15.50 4.28
CA PHE A 272 7.74 -16.92 4.45
C PHE A 272 7.63 -17.69 3.12
N GLY A 273 7.81 -17.02 1.98
CA GLY A 273 7.68 -17.61 0.67
C GLY A 273 7.30 -16.59 -0.38
N VAL A 274 7.41 -16.99 -1.64
CA VAL A 274 7.02 -16.19 -2.80
C VAL A 274 5.67 -16.69 -3.30
N VAL A 275 4.62 -15.89 -3.13
CA VAL A 275 3.29 -16.20 -3.70
C VAL A 275 3.39 -16.11 -5.21
N THR A 276 3.01 -17.17 -5.93
CA THR A 276 3.08 -17.25 -7.40
C THR A 276 1.71 -17.23 -8.04
N GLU A 277 0.67 -17.76 -7.37
CA GLU A 277 -0.71 -17.79 -7.83
C GLU A 277 -1.66 -17.54 -6.65
N VAL A 278 -2.76 -16.82 -6.92
CA VAL A 278 -3.80 -16.52 -5.94
C VAL A 278 -5.15 -16.76 -6.58
N THR A 279 -5.99 -17.56 -5.93
CA THR A 279 -7.40 -17.71 -6.30
C THR A 279 -8.23 -16.77 -5.46
N LEU A 280 -8.94 -15.84 -6.10
CA LEU A 280 -9.75 -14.81 -5.48
C LEU A 280 -11.23 -15.06 -5.74
N ARG A 281 -12.08 -14.69 -4.79
CA ARG A 281 -13.51 -14.48 -5.06
C ARG A 281 -13.66 -13.25 -5.94
N VAL A 282 -14.44 -13.37 -7.01
CA VAL A 282 -14.75 -12.31 -7.96
C VAL A 282 -16.27 -12.09 -7.99
N ARG A 283 -16.72 -10.95 -8.52
CA ARG A 283 -18.15 -10.61 -8.58
C ARG A 283 -18.56 -10.26 -10.00
N PRO A 284 -19.85 -10.37 -10.36
CA PRO A 284 -20.34 -9.79 -11.61
C PRO A 284 -20.02 -8.31 -11.68
N LEU A 285 -19.77 -7.80 -12.88
CA LEU A 285 -19.72 -6.35 -13.11
C LEU A 285 -21.03 -5.72 -12.61
N PRO A 286 -20.97 -4.60 -11.86
CA PRO A 286 -22.18 -3.98 -11.34
C PRO A 286 -23.04 -3.42 -12.47
N GLU A 287 -24.35 -3.65 -12.39
CA GLU A 287 -25.32 -3.06 -13.34
C GLU A 287 -25.47 -1.56 -13.10
N GLU A 288 -25.40 -1.14 -11.84
CA GLU A 288 -25.55 0.23 -11.40
C GLU A 288 -24.49 0.61 -10.37
N GLN A 289 -24.04 1.85 -10.45
CA GLN A 289 -23.22 2.51 -9.45
C GLN A 289 -23.88 3.84 -9.07
N ARG A 290 -24.05 4.08 -7.77
CA ARG A 290 -24.52 5.36 -7.23
C ARG A 290 -23.52 5.92 -6.25
N ASP A 291 -23.13 7.15 -6.51
CA ASP A 291 -22.18 7.93 -5.72
C ASP A 291 -22.90 9.04 -4.97
N GLU A 292 -22.59 9.20 -3.69
CA GLU A 292 -23.20 10.17 -2.80
C GLU A 292 -22.18 10.84 -1.91
N ALA A 293 -22.29 12.16 -1.79
CA ALA A 293 -21.56 12.94 -0.81
C ALA A 293 -22.50 13.40 0.31
N TRP A 294 -21.97 13.41 1.54
CA TRP A 294 -22.67 13.86 2.74
C TRP A 294 -21.77 14.78 3.54
N SER A 295 -22.32 15.85 4.11
CA SER A 295 -21.61 16.67 5.10
C SER A 295 -22.09 16.43 6.53
N PHE A 296 -21.16 16.60 7.46
CA PHE A 296 -21.39 16.55 8.90
C PHE A 296 -20.75 17.78 9.56
N PRO A 297 -21.29 18.27 10.70
CA PRO A 297 -20.76 19.47 11.34
C PRO A 297 -19.30 19.32 11.81
N ASP A 298 -18.92 18.11 12.21
CA ASP A 298 -17.57 17.79 12.65
C ASP A 298 -17.24 16.29 12.47
N PHE A 299 -15.97 15.93 12.67
CA PHE A 299 -15.48 14.57 12.50
C PHE A 299 -16.10 13.60 13.50
N ALA A 300 -16.47 14.06 14.70
CA ALA A 300 -17.09 13.21 15.71
C ALA A 300 -18.49 12.78 15.29
N ALA A 301 -19.31 13.72 14.80
CA ALA A 301 -20.64 13.45 14.25
C ALA A 301 -20.55 12.53 13.02
N GLY A 302 -19.64 12.82 12.09
CA GLY A 302 -19.43 11.97 10.91
C GLY A 302 -18.99 10.55 11.27
N ALA A 303 -18.03 10.39 12.19
CA ALA A 303 -17.56 9.08 12.62
C ALA A 303 -18.65 8.28 13.34
N GLN A 304 -19.51 8.96 14.13
CA GLN A 304 -20.67 8.33 14.75
C GLN A 304 -21.69 7.85 13.70
N ALA A 305 -21.91 8.62 12.64
CA ALA A 305 -22.76 8.23 11.52
C ALA A 305 -22.23 7.00 10.80
N LEU A 306 -20.92 6.99 10.48
CA LEU A 306 -20.23 5.86 9.86
C LEU A 306 -20.27 4.61 10.73
N ARG A 307 -20.09 4.75 12.05
CA ARG A 307 -20.26 3.65 13.01
C ARG A 307 -21.67 3.07 12.97
N ALA A 308 -22.68 3.93 13.04
CA ALA A 308 -24.08 3.50 13.00
C ALA A 308 -24.40 2.75 11.70
N LEU A 309 -23.88 3.25 10.57
CA LEU A 309 -24.02 2.59 9.28
C LEU A 309 -23.34 1.23 9.28
N ALA A 310 -22.08 1.14 9.71
CA ALA A 310 -21.32 -0.12 9.78
C ALA A 310 -21.97 -1.18 10.69
N GLN A 311 -22.67 -0.75 11.75
CA GLN A 311 -23.37 -1.62 12.72
C GLN A 311 -24.82 -1.93 12.35
N SER A 312 -25.39 -1.23 11.36
CA SER A 312 -26.78 -1.45 10.92
C SER A 312 -26.98 -2.71 10.07
N GLY A 313 -25.89 -3.28 9.54
CA GLY A 313 -25.93 -4.36 8.56
C GLY A 313 -26.12 -3.88 7.11
N VAL A 314 -26.40 -2.60 6.89
CA VAL A 314 -26.40 -1.97 5.54
C VAL A 314 -24.95 -1.86 5.07
N ARG A 315 -24.65 -2.34 3.86
CA ARG A 315 -23.29 -2.36 3.32
C ARG A 315 -23.18 -1.59 2.01
N PRO A 316 -22.86 -0.28 2.07
CA PRO A 316 -22.33 0.42 0.92
C PRO A 316 -21.01 -0.22 0.47
N THR A 317 -20.70 -0.04 -0.81
CA THR A 317 -19.49 -0.55 -1.43
C THR A 317 -18.26 0.25 -1.00
N LEU A 318 -18.39 1.57 -0.87
CA LEU A 318 -17.34 2.48 -0.41
C LEU A 318 -17.91 3.38 0.69
N VAL A 319 -17.12 3.60 1.74
CA VAL A 319 -17.43 4.53 2.83
C VAL A 319 -16.14 5.20 3.27
N ARG A 320 -16.06 6.53 3.12
CA ARG A 320 -14.92 7.36 3.54
C ARG A 320 -15.44 8.60 4.25
N LEU A 321 -14.74 9.07 5.29
CA LEU A 321 -15.02 10.35 5.94
C LEU A 321 -13.73 11.16 6.12
N SER A 322 -13.63 12.25 5.39
CA SER A 322 -12.57 13.26 5.50
C SER A 322 -12.86 14.20 6.67
N ASP A 323 -11.85 14.51 7.49
CA ASP A 323 -11.99 15.52 8.53
C ASP A 323 -12.15 16.94 7.95
N GLU A 324 -12.38 17.92 8.82
CA GLU A 324 -12.67 19.30 8.43
C GLU A 324 -11.49 19.92 7.69
N GLN A 325 -10.26 19.65 8.15
CA GLN A 325 -9.04 20.17 7.53
C GLN A 325 -8.80 19.52 6.16
N GLU A 326 -8.98 18.20 6.05
CA GLU A 326 -8.81 17.49 4.78
C GLU A 326 -9.86 17.93 3.75
N THR A 327 -11.11 18.10 4.20
CA THR A 327 -12.22 18.61 3.37
C THR A 327 -11.90 20.00 2.84
N PHE A 328 -11.44 20.90 3.70
CA PHE A 328 -11.07 22.27 3.31
C PHE A 328 -9.87 22.30 2.35
N VAL A 329 -8.78 21.62 2.70
CA VAL A 329 -7.55 21.63 1.90
C VAL A 329 -7.76 21.04 0.52
N ASN A 330 -8.52 19.94 0.40
CA ASN A 330 -8.81 19.34 -0.89
C ASN A 330 -9.61 20.30 -1.79
N ALA A 331 -10.61 21.00 -1.25
CA ALA A 331 -11.37 21.99 -2.00
C ALA A 331 -10.50 23.18 -2.46
N VAL A 332 -9.61 23.68 -1.58
CA VAL A 332 -8.68 24.77 -1.94
C VAL A 332 -7.72 24.34 -3.05
N LEU A 333 -7.17 23.13 -2.97
CA LEU A 333 -6.27 22.60 -4.02
C LEU A 333 -7.00 22.37 -5.36
N ALA A 334 -8.30 22.09 -5.30
CA ALA A 334 -9.18 21.98 -6.46
C ALA A 334 -9.62 23.33 -7.05
N GLY A 335 -9.44 24.44 -6.31
CA GLY A 335 -10.01 25.74 -6.70
C GLY A 335 -11.53 25.83 -6.49
N GLU A 336 -12.07 25.07 -5.54
CA GLU A 336 -13.49 24.94 -5.25
C GLU A 336 -13.84 25.48 -3.84
N GLU A 337 -15.13 25.68 -3.58
CA GLU A 337 -15.63 26.01 -2.25
C GLU A 337 -15.77 24.73 -1.40
N ALA A 338 -15.20 24.74 -0.19
CA ALA A 338 -15.26 23.59 0.69
C ALA A 338 -16.68 23.35 1.21
N ALA A 339 -17.09 22.07 1.26
CA ALA A 339 -18.27 21.69 2.02
C ALA A 339 -18.10 22.08 3.50
N PRO A 340 -19.18 22.52 4.19
CA PRO A 340 -19.09 22.85 5.60
C PRO A 340 -18.81 21.60 6.44
N GLY A 341 -17.87 21.70 7.36
CA GLY A 341 -17.50 20.62 8.28
C GLY A 341 -16.74 19.49 7.59
N CYS A 342 -17.16 18.25 7.79
CA CYS A 342 -16.54 17.05 7.24
C CYS A 342 -17.29 16.52 6.01
N LEU A 343 -16.56 15.97 5.05
CA LEU A 343 -17.12 15.33 3.86
C LEU A 343 -17.04 13.81 3.96
N ALA A 344 -18.17 13.13 3.82
CA ALA A 344 -18.23 11.69 3.59
C ALA A 344 -18.54 11.37 2.13
N VAL A 345 -17.84 10.38 1.60
CA VAL A 345 -18.07 9.81 0.27
C VAL A 345 -18.57 8.40 0.43
N ILE A 346 -19.69 8.09 -0.22
CA ILE A 346 -20.34 6.79 -0.15
C ILE A 346 -20.68 6.33 -1.57
N THR A 347 -20.46 5.04 -1.83
CA THR A 347 -20.83 4.43 -3.11
C THR A 347 -21.63 3.16 -2.87
N HIS A 348 -22.64 2.93 -3.70
CA HIS A 348 -23.37 1.67 -3.81
C HIS A 348 -23.17 1.10 -5.22
N GLU A 349 -22.79 -0.18 -5.31
CA GLU A 349 -22.61 -0.89 -6.57
C GLU A 349 -23.35 -2.22 -6.53
N GLY A 350 -23.99 -2.60 -7.64
CA GLY A 350 -24.65 -3.90 -7.75
C GLY A 350 -25.82 -3.90 -8.74
N PRO A 351 -26.75 -4.86 -8.62
CA PRO A 351 -28.02 -4.83 -9.33
C PRO A 351 -28.84 -3.59 -8.99
N ALA A 352 -29.55 -3.02 -9.96
CA ALA A 352 -30.24 -1.74 -9.83
C ALA A 352 -31.24 -1.68 -8.65
N ASP A 353 -31.99 -2.76 -8.44
CA ASP A 353 -32.97 -2.88 -7.35
C ASP A 353 -32.32 -2.90 -5.95
N GLN A 354 -31.19 -3.60 -5.82
CA GLN A 354 -30.42 -3.65 -4.58
C GLN A 354 -29.75 -2.31 -4.29
N VAL A 355 -29.18 -1.66 -5.32
CA VAL A 355 -28.57 -0.33 -5.17
C VAL A 355 -29.61 0.67 -4.66
N ALA A 356 -30.80 0.70 -5.24
CA ALA A 356 -31.88 1.58 -4.77
C ALA A 356 -32.25 1.34 -3.31
N ALA A 357 -32.41 0.07 -2.90
CA ALA A 357 -32.78 -0.29 -1.53
C ALA A 357 -31.68 0.02 -0.50
N VAL A 358 -30.43 -0.35 -0.78
CA VAL A 358 -29.29 -0.12 0.13
C VAL A 358 -28.99 1.37 0.25
N ARG A 359 -29.13 2.13 -0.85
CA ARG A 359 -29.00 3.59 -0.85
C ARG A 359 -30.02 4.23 0.09
N GLU A 360 -31.31 3.87 -0.03
CA GLU A 360 -32.35 4.47 0.80
C GLU A 360 -32.09 4.19 2.29
N LEU A 361 -31.74 2.96 2.65
CA LEU A 361 -31.39 2.60 4.04
C LEU A 361 -30.14 3.35 4.54
N SER A 362 -29.14 3.56 3.67
CA SER A 362 -27.94 4.31 4.00
C SER A 362 -28.27 5.79 4.24
N ALA A 363 -29.00 6.41 3.32
CA ALA A 363 -29.42 7.80 3.40
C ALA A 363 -30.24 8.08 4.67
N ASP A 364 -31.16 7.18 5.00
CA ASP A 364 -31.94 7.23 6.22
C ASP A 364 -31.08 7.18 7.50
N ALA A 365 -30.07 6.30 7.52
CA ALA A 365 -29.14 6.22 8.63
C ALA A 365 -28.30 7.50 8.79
N LEU A 366 -27.83 8.06 7.68
CA LEU A 366 -27.02 9.27 7.65
C LEU A 366 -27.82 10.51 8.07
N ARG A 367 -29.06 10.66 7.58
CA ARG A 367 -29.98 11.74 8.00
C ARG A 367 -30.29 11.67 9.49
N ARG A 368 -30.56 10.48 10.03
CA ARG A 368 -30.78 10.29 11.47
C ARG A 368 -29.56 10.65 12.31
N ALA A 369 -28.36 10.54 11.74
CA ALA A 369 -27.11 10.95 12.37
C ALA A 369 -26.75 12.43 12.13
N GLY A 370 -27.65 13.23 11.54
CA GLY A 370 -27.45 14.65 11.31
C GLY A 370 -26.67 15.00 10.03
N GLY A 371 -26.50 14.04 9.12
CA GLY A 371 -25.84 14.26 7.83
C GLY A 371 -26.72 15.04 6.85
N THR A 372 -26.09 15.90 6.05
CA THR A 372 -26.74 16.63 4.95
C THR A 372 -26.25 16.07 3.61
N GLU A 373 -27.18 15.69 2.74
CA GLU A 373 -26.88 15.15 1.40
C GLU A 373 -26.41 16.27 0.45
N LEU A 374 -25.28 16.06 -0.22
CA LEU A 374 -24.65 17.04 -1.13
C LEU A 374 -24.72 16.62 -2.61
N GLY A 375 -25.26 15.43 -2.91
CA GLY A 375 -25.33 14.89 -4.27
C GLY A 375 -24.02 14.22 -4.74
N ALA A 376 -23.89 14.01 -6.05
CA ALA A 376 -22.80 13.20 -6.63
C ALA A 376 -21.55 14.00 -7.05
N GLU A 377 -21.65 15.32 -7.19
CA GLU A 377 -20.58 16.17 -7.72
C GLU A 377 -19.30 16.13 -6.85
N PRO A 378 -19.35 16.25 -5.50
CA PRO A 378 -18.14 16.14 -4.68
C PRO A 378 -17.47 14.77 -4.80
N VAL A 379 -18.25 13.70 -5.05
CA VAL A 379 -17.71 12.36 -5.27
C VAL A 379 -17.03 12.25 -6.64
N ALA A 380 -17.61 12.87 -7.68
CA ALA A 380 -17.00 12.89 -9.00
C ALA A 380 -15.62 13.55 -8.96
N HIS A 381 -15.49 14.67 -8.23
CA HIS A 381 -14.22 15.33 -7.98
C HIS A 381 -13.22 14.42 -7.25
N TRP A 382 -13.64 13.85 -6.11
CA TRP A 382 -12.81 12.91 -5.35
C TRP A 382 -12.34 11.75 -6.23
N ARG A 383 -13.23 11.21 -7.08
CA ARG A 383 -12.92 10.11 -7.99
C ARG A 383 -11.85 10.48 -9.03
N SER A 384 -11.86 11.68 -9.59
CA SER A 384 -10.83 12.11 -10.54
C SER A 384 -9.46 12.31 -9.89
N GLY A 385 -9.42 12.74 -8.62
CA GLY A 385 -8.17 13.03 -7.91
C GLY A 385 -7.52 11.84 -7.18
N ARG A 386 -8.27 10.77 -6.90
CA ARG A 386 -7.86 9.73 -5.93
C ARG A 386 -6.56 8.95 -6.24
N TYR A 387 -6.08 8.98 -7.49
CA TYR A 387 -4.81 8.37 -7.89
C TYR A 387 -3.69 9.40 -8.12
N LEU A 388 -3.98 10.70 -8.00
CA LEU A 388 -3.03 11.79 -8.26
C LEU A 388 -2.22 12.20 -7.03
N ALA A 389 -2.64 11.81 -5.83
CA ALA A 389 -1.96 12.22 -4.59
C ALA A 389 -0.46 11.88 -4.55
N PRO A 390 0.01 10.70 -5.02
CA PRO A 390 1.45 10.41 -5.07
C PRO A 390 2.23 11.29 -6.06
N TYR A 391 1.61 11.72 -7.16
CA TYR A 391 2.20 12.70 -8.08
C TYR A 391 2.30 14.08 -7.42
N LEU A 392 1.26 14.50 -6.68
CA LEU A 392 1.29 15.75 -5.91
C LEU A 392 2.40 15.75 -4.86
N ARG A 393 2.61 14.62 -4.15
CA ARG A 393 3.73 14.47 -3.21
C ARG A 393 5.06 14.78 -3.90
N ASP A 394 5.28 14.27 -5.11
CA ASP A 394 6.54 14.47 -5.81
C ASP A 394 6.80 15.95 -6.16
N ALA A 395 5.73 16.68 -6.51
CA ALA A 395 5.79 18.13 -6.74
C ALA A 395 5.99 18.94 -5.44
N LEU A 396 5.43 18.46 -4.32
CA LEU A 396 5.65 19.03 -2.98
C LEU A 396 7.10 18.85 -2.54
N LEU A 397 7.70 17.68 -2.78
CA LEU A 397 9.12 17.44 -2.50
C LEU A 397 10.03 18.38 -3.32
N ASP A 398 9.68 18.64 -4.58
CA ASP A 398 10.40 19.61 -5.43
C ASP A 398 10.24 21.07 -4.93
N ALA A 399 9.26 21.34 -4.08
CA ALA A 399 9.02 22.63 -3.44
C ALA A 399 9.50 22.70 -1.98
N GLY A 400 10.34 21.76 -1.53
CA GLY A 400 10.88 21.76 -0.17
C GLY A 400 9.86 21.36 0.91
N VAL A 401 8.78 20.66 0.53
CA VAL A 401 7.77 20.14 1.45
C VAL A 401 7.95 18.64 1.62
N LEU A 402 8.18 18.22 2.86
CA LEU A 402 8.07 16.82 3.27
C LEU A 402 6.58 16.44 3.30
N ALA A 403 6.16 15.56 2.41
CA ALA A 403 4.81 15.03 2.38
C ALA A 403 4.84 13.49 2.51
N GLU A 404 4.05 12.93 3.42
CA GLU A 404 3.97 11.48 3.62
C GLU A 404 2.65 11.09 4.27
N THR A 405 2.33 9.80 4.22
CA THR A 405 1.14 9.22 4.79
C THR A 405 1.45 8.11 5.80
N LEU A 406 0.56 7.94 6.77
CA LEU A 406 0.57 6.77 7.64
C LEU A 406 -0.86 6.39 8.00
N GLU A 407 -1.04 5.17 8.47
CA GLU A 407 -2.35 4.62 8.74
C GLU A 407 -2.31 3.65 9.90
N THR A 408 -3.45 3.48 10.55
CA THR A 408 -3.67 2.58 11.68
C THR A 408 -5.16 2.22 11.74
N ALA A 409 -5.54 1.32 12.63
CA ALA A 409 -6.94 1.05 12.94
C ALA A 409 -7.13 0.79 14.44
N THR A 410 -8.32 1.11 14.93
CA THR A 410 -8.72 0.84 16.32
C THR A 410 -10.22 0.66 16.42
N THR A 411 -10.68 0.33 17.61
CA THR A 411 -12.10 0.21 17.96
C THR A 411 -12.80 1.56 17.98
N TRP A 412 -14.12 1.55 17.76
CA TRP A 412 -14.93 2.78 17.80
C TRP A 412 -14.86 3.53 19.13
N SER A 413 -14.69 2.82 20.26
CA SER A 413 -14.56 3.43 21.59
C SER A 413 -13.28 4.24 21.77
N ASP A 414 -12.31 4.04 20.89
CA ASP A 414 -10.96 4.55 21.04
C ASP A 414 -10.51 5.47 19.89
N LEU A 415 -11.26 5.43 18.77
CA LEU A 415 -10.99 6.15 17.52
C LEU A 415 -10.58 7.61 17.71
N HIS A 416 -11.37 8.39 18.45
CA HIS A 416 -11.10 9.82 18.65
C HIS A 416 -9.84 10.07 19.48
N ARG A 417 -9.60 9.24 20.49
CA ARG A 417 -8.42 9.36 21.35
C ARG A 417 -7.16 8.94 20.62
N LEU A 418 -7.24 7.93 19.74
CA LEU A 418 -6.13 7.56 18.87
C LEU A 418 -5.84 8.66 17.85
N ARG A 419 -6.87 9.20 17.18
CA ARG A 419 -6.70 10.33 16.26
C ARG A 419 -5.96 11.48 16.91
N ALA A 420 -6.42 11.92 18.09
CA ALA A 420 -5.79 13.00 18.84
C ALA A 420 -4.32 12.69 19.18
N ALA A 421 -4.04 11.51 19.74
CA ALA A 421 -2.67 11.14 20.13
C ALA A 421 -1.69 11.10 18.95
N VAL A 422 -2.12 10.57 17.80
CA VAL A 422 -1.28 10.53 16.58
C VAL A 422 -1.10 11.93 16.00
N THR A 423 -2.17 12.73 15.94
CA THR A 423 -2.07 14.14 15.48
C THR A 423 -1.14 14.95 16.37
N ASP A 424 -1.25 14.84 17.69
CA ASP A 424 -0.39 15.54 18.66
C ASP A 424 1.08 15.10 18.52
N ALA A 425 1.33 13.79 18.37
CA ALA A 425 2.68 13.25 18.18
C ALA A 425 3.34 13.76 16.89
N LEU A 426 2.60 13.74 15.77
CA LEU A 426 3.07 14.25 14.48
C LEU A 426 3.30 15.77 14.54
N THR A 427 2.37 16.50 15.14
CA THR A 427 2.45 17.96 15.28
C THR A 427 3.65 18.36 16.12
N GLY A 428 3.81 17.75 17.29
CA GLY A 428 4.92 18.00 18.21
C GLY A 428 6.29 17.66 17.61
N ALA A 429 6.39 16.58 16.84
CA ALA A 429 7.65 16.15 16.24
C ALA A 429 8.07 16.99 15.00
N LEU A 430 7.11 17.58 14.27
CA LEU A 430 7.38 18.30 13.02
C LEU A 430 7.33 19.83 13.15
N THR A 431 6.81 20.37 14.25
CA THR A 431 6.80 21.81 14.52
C THR A 431 8.25 22.31 14.68
N THR A 432 8.62 23.34 13.93
CA THR A 432 9.97 23.92 13.99
C THR A 432 10.04 25.09 14.97
N GLY A 433 11.26 25.44 15.41
CA GLY A 433 11.49 26.60 16.29
C GLY A 433 11.08 27.95 15.68
N GLY A 434 10.85 28.01 14.36
CA GLY A 434 10.30 29.19 13.67
C GLY A 434 8.77 29.31 13.72
N GLY A 435 8.07 28.34 14.31
CA GLY A 435 6.62 28.40 14.56
C GLY A 435 5.72 27.91 13.42
N ALA A 436 6.28 27.51 12.26
CA ALA A 436 5.49 26.89 11.20
C ALA A 436 5.04 25.48 11.63
N ALA A 437 3.73 25.29 11.74
CA ALA A 437 3.12 24.03 12.12
C ALA A 437 2.97 23.11 10.90
N PRO A 438 3.12 21.79 11.06
CA PRO A 438 2.79 20.85 10.01
C PRO A 438 1.28 20.84 9.73
N LEU A 439 0.90 20.51 8.51
CA LEU A 439 -0.45 20.10 8.17
C LEU A 439 -0.60 18.60 8.47
N VAL A 440 -1.56 18.24 9.32
CA VAL A 440 -1.87 16.84 9.66
C VAL A 440 -3.35 16.59 9.39
N LEU A 441 -3.63 16.09 8.19
CA LEU A 441 -4.98 15.73 7.77
C LEU A 441 -5.30 14.31 8.22
N CYS A 442 -6.58 14.01 8.47
CA CYS A 442 -7.02 12.68 8.81
C CYS A 442 -8.35 12.32 8.15
N HIS A 443 -8.51 11.05 7.80
CA HIS A 443 -9.80 10.51 7.39
C HIS A 443 -10.03 9.09 7.88
N VAL A 444 -11.31 8.73 8.04
CA VAL A 444 -11.71 7.32 8.09
C VAL A 444 -11.63 6.75 6.68
N SER A 445 -10.70 5.83 6.47
CA SER A 445 -10.50 5.19 5.17
C SER A 445 -11.36 3.94 4.99
N HIS A 446 -11.63 3.23 6.09
CA HIS A 446 -12.35 1.96 6.11
C HIS A 446 -13.13 1.80 7.40
N VAL A 447 -14.28 1.11 7.33
CA VAL A 447 -15.17 0.89 8.47
C VAL A 447 -15.41 -0.61 8.71
N TYR A 448 -15.50 -0.95 9.99
CA TYR A 448 -15.84 -2.28 10.51
C TYR A 448 -16.96 -2.13 11.56
N PRO A 449 -17.72 -3.18 11.85
CA PRO A 449 -18.68 -3.13 12.96
C PRO A 449 -18.03 -2.77 14.30
N GLU A 450 -16.79 -3.22 14.53
CA GLU A 450 -16.04 -3.04 15.78
C GLU A 450 -15.18 -1.77 15.80
N GLY A 451 -14.77 -1.25 14.64
CA GLY A 451 -13.82 -0.15 14.55
C GLY A 451 -13.66 0.46 13.16
N ALA A 452 -12.60 1.22 12.98
CA ALA A 452 -12.30 1.89 11.72
C ALA A 452 -10.79 2.10 11.54
N SER A 453 -10.38 2.22 10.27
CA SER A 453 -9.04 2.66 9.91
C SER A 453 -8.98 4.18 9.83
N LEU A 454 -7.96 4.76 10.47
CA LEU A 454 -7.58 6.15 10.35
C LEU A 454 -6.38 6.25 9.42
N TYR A 455 -6.46 7.16 8.46
CA TYR A 455 -5.39 7.46 7.52
C TYR A 455 -5.00 8.92 7.69
N PHE A 456 -3.71 9.18 7.79
CA PHE A 456 -3.15 10.50 8.01
C PHE A 456 -2.33 10.91 6.81
N THR A 457 -2.52 12.15 6.36
CA THR A 457 -1.67 12.80 5.36
C THR A 457 -0.96 13.96 6.04
N VAL A 458 0.37 13.96 5.98
CA VAL A 458 1.22 14.91 6.67
C VAL A 458 1.98 15.73 5.64
N ALA A 459 1.99 17.05 5.79
CA ALA A 459 2.84 17.95 5.02
C ALA A 459 3.54 18.95 5.96
N ALA A 460 4.84 19.14 5.80
CA ALA A 460 5.63 20.07 6.60
C ALA A 460 6.81 20.61 5.78
N ALA A 461 7.40 21.73 6.18
CA ALA A 461 8.69 22.13 5.63
C ALA A 461 9.73 21.00 5.80
N ALA A 462 10.46 20.70 4.73
CA ALA A 462 11.46 19.65 4.72
C ALA A 462 12.62 19.94 5.68
N GLY A 463 13.09 21.19 5.72
CA GLY A 463 14.26 21.61 6.49
C GLY A 463 15.55 20.93 6.01
N ASP A 464 16.63 21.07 6.80
CA ASP A 464 17.97 20.61 6.39
C ASP A 464 18.13 19.07 6.42
N ASP A 465 17.39 18.38 7.27
CA ASP A 465 17.40 16.91 7.40
C ASP A 465 15.97 16.34 7.30
N PRO A 466 15.39 16.28 6.09
CA PRO A 466 14.02 15.78 5.91
C PRO A 466 13.85 14.33 6.34
N LEU A 467 14.88 13.50 6.13
CA LEU A 467 14.85 12.09 6.51
C LEU A 467 14.86 11.91 8.04
N GLY A 468 15.76 12.59 8.76
CA GLY A 468 15.80 12.52 10.22
C GLY A 468 14.53 13.07 10.86
N ARG A 469 14.00 14.18 10.33
CA ARG A 469 12.71 14.75 10.77
C ARG A 469 11.56 13.77 10.59
N TRP A 470 11.41 13.17 9.41
CA TRP A 470 10.36 12.17 9.20
C TRP A 470 10.55 10.95 10.10
N ARG A 471 11.77 10.42 10.26
CA ARG A 471 12.03 9.28 11.15
C ARG A 471 11.61 9.58 12.60
N ALA A 472 11.90 10.78 13.10
CA ALA A 472 11.48 11.20 14.44
C ALA A 472 9.94 11.28 14.55
N ALA A 473 9.27 11.87 13.56
CA ALA A 473 7.82 11.97 13.52
C ALA A 473 7.12 10.61 13.41
N LYS A 474 7.62 9.74 12.53
CA LYS A 474 7.13 8.37 12.35
C LYS A 474 7.30 7.56 13.63
N LYS A 475 8.43 7.73 14.33
CA LYS A 475 8.65 7.10 15.64
C LYS A 475 7.65 7.59 16.68
N ALA A 476 7.47 8.91 16.81
CA ALA A 476 6.52 9.48 17.77
C ALA A 476 5.08 9.00 17.50
N ALA A 477 4.66 8.95 16.24
CA ALA A 477 3.36 8.42 15.84
C ALA A 477 3.23 6.91 16.13
N GLY A 478 4.23 6.11 15.81
CA GLY A 478 4.24 4.66 16.10
C GLY A 478 4.18 4.36 17.61
N ASP A 479 4.93 5.11 18.41
CA ASP A 479 4.89 5.01 19.87
C ASP A 479 3.51 5.38 20.43
N ALA A 480 2.88 6.43 19.88
CA ALA A 480 1.52 6.82 20.24
C ALA A 480 0.48 5.76 19.86
N ILE A 481 0.61 5.12 18.70
CA ILE A 481 -0.26 4.02 18.26
C ILE A 481 -0.11 2.82 19.21
N ALA A 482 1.12 2.40 19.50
CA ALA A 482 1.42 1.24 20.35
C ALA A 482 0.97 1.46 21.80
N ALA A 483 1.22 2.64 22.38
CA ALA A 483 0.78 2.99 23.75
C ALA A 483 -0.74 2.93 23.92
N ARG A 484 -1.47 2.98 22.80
CA ARG A 484 -2.92 2.97 22.71
C ARG A 484 -3.51 1.59 22.39
N GLY A 485 -2.68 0.58 22.16
CA GLY A 485 -3.12 -0.77 21.79
C GLY A 485 -3.82 -0.84 20.43
N ALA A 486 -3.57 0.14 19.55
CA ALA A 486 -4.04 0.13 18.18
C ALA A 486 -3.06 -0.62 17.27
N THR A 487 -3.52 -1.12 16.12
CA THR A 487 -2.63 -1.85 15.20
C THR A 487 -1.61 -0.91 14.57
N ILE A 488 -0.35 -1.31 14.49
CA ILE A 488 0.71 -0.48 13.87
C ILE A 488 0.46 -0.21 12.37
N SER A 489 -0.27 -1.10 11.71
CA SER A 489 -0.67 -0.94 10.31
C SER A 489 -2.02 -1.60 10.08
N HIS A 490 -2.85 -1.00 9.23
CA HIS A 490 -4.07 -1.61 8.73
C HIS A 490 -3.91 -2.17 7.30
N HIS A 491 -3.11 -1.53 6.43
CA HIS A 491 -2.90 -2.00 5.05
C HIS A 491 -1.58 -1.59 4.37
N HIS A 492 -0.70 -0.82 5.03
CA HIS A 492 0.65 -0.54 4.51
C HIS A 492 1.62 -1.72 4.70
N ALA A 493 1.29 -2.67 5.58
CA ALA A 493 2.14 -3.77 6.06
C ALA A 493 3.24 -3.32 7.03
N VAL A 494 4.20 -4.18 7.33
CA VAL A 494 5.20 -3.96 8.38
C VAL A 494 6.53 -3.47 7.81
N GLY A 495 7.06 -4.18 6.82
CA GLY A 495 8.33 -3.88 6.17
C GLY A 495 9.50 -3.72 7.14
N THR A 496 10.36 -2.75 6.87
CA THR A 496 11.39 -2.25 7.80
C THR A 496 10.83 -1.18 8.72
N ASP A 497 9.87 -0.40 8.23
CA ASP A 497 9.42 0.83 8.87
C ASP A 497 8.63 0.58 10.13
N HIS A 498 7.72 -0.40 10.16
CA HIS A 498 6.89 -0.71 11.33
C HIS A 498 7.44 -1.88 12.16
N ARG A 499 8.47 -2.58 11.67
CA ARG A 499 9.13 -3.69 12.36
C ARG A 499 9.47 -3.40 13.84
N PRO A 500 9.91 -2.19 14.23
CA PRO A 500 10.21 -1.90 15.64
C PRO A 500 9.04 -2.07 16.61
N TRP A 501 7.79 -1.99 16.15
CA TRP A 501 6.59 -2.12 16.99
C TRP A 501 5.94 -3.50 16.95
N MET A 502 6.51 -4.46 16.19
CA MET A 502 5.91 -5.79 16.08
C MET A 502 5.86 -6.56 17.40
N GLU A 503 6.81 -6.32 18.32
CA GLU A 503 6.72 -6.90 19.66
C GLU A 503 5.54 -6.35 20.46
N ALA A 504 5.19 -5.06 20.28
CA ALA A 504 3.99 -4.48 20.89
C ALA A 504 2.70 -5.00 20.23
N GLU A 505 2.73 -5.30 18.93
CA GLU A 505 1.59 -5.81 18.17
C GLU A 505 1.22 -7.25 18.53
N VAL A 506 2.19 -8.18 18.53
CA VAL A 506 1.94 -9.63 18.68
C VAL A 506 2.54 -10.24 19.94
N GLY A 507 3.22 -9.44 20.76
CA GLY A 507 3.93 -9.88 21.95
C GLY A 507 5.24 -10.62 21.64
N PRO A 508 6.12 -10.82 22.64
CA PRO A 508 7.40 -11.52 22.46
C PRO A 508 7.22 -12.95 21.93
N LEU A 509 6.26 -13.70 22.47
CA LEU A 509 5.95 -15.06 22.01
C LEU A 509 5.43 -15.08 20.56
N GLY A 510 4.67 -14.06 20.15
CA GLY A 510 4.23 -13.92 18.75
C GLY A 510 5.42 -13.74 17.80
N VAL A 511 6.40 -12.92 18.20
CA VAL A 511 7.66 -12.76 17.45
C VAL A 511 8.43 -14.08 17.35
N GLU A 512 8.49 -14.86 18.43
CA GLU A 512 9.10 -16.21 18.42
C GLU A 512 8.38 -17.16 17.45
N VAL A 513 7.04 -17.13 17.40
CA VAL A 513 6.25 -17.95 16.47
C VAL A 513 6.54 -17.54 15.02
N LEU A 514 6.54 -16.25 14.70
CA LEU A 514 6.89 -15.77 13.35
C LEU A 514 8.29 -16.23 12.95
N ARG A 515 9.24 -16.18 13.90
CA ARG A 515 10.61 -16.63 13.67
C ARG A 515 10.69 -18.14 13.47
N ALA A 516 9.96 -18.94 14.24
CA ALA A 516 9.92 -20.39 14.06
C ALA A 516 9.35 -20.77 12.68
N VAL A 517 8.33 -20.04 12.19
CA VAL A 517 7.81 -20.22 10.83
C VAL A 517 8.88 -19.87 9.78
N LYS A 518 9.57 -18.74 9.97
CA LYS A 518 10.68 -18.32 9.10
C LYS A 518 11.77 -19.40 9.01
N ASP A 519 12.28 -19.84 10.16
CA ASP A 519 13.35 -20.83 10.26
C ASP A 519 12.94 -22.19 9.65
N ALA A 520 11.65 -22.54 9.72
CA ALA A 520 11.13 -23.77 9.13
C ALA A 520 11.03 -23.71 7.60
N LEU A 521 10.55 -22.59 7.04
CA LEU A 521 10.30 -22.42 5.60
C LEU A 521 11.54 -21.97 4.82
N ASP A 522 12.45 -21.26 5.49
CA ASP A 522 13.68 -20.71 4.93
C ASP A 522 14.83 -20.83 5.96
N PRO A 523 15.38 -22.05 6.14
CA PRO A 523 16.44 -22.29 7.11
C PRO A 523 17.76 -21.58 6.78
N ALA A 524 17.97 -21.21 5.51
CA ALA A 524 19.12 -20.42 5.10
C ALA A 524 18.97 -18.95 5.48
N GLY A 525 17.73 -18.44 5.58
CA GLY A 525 17.42 -17.05 5.90
C GLY A 525 17.48 -16.10 4.70
N VAL A 526 17.46 -16.63 3.48
CA VAL A 526 17.64 -15.85 2.24
C VAL A 526 16.42 -15.03 1.82
N LEU A 527 15.21 -15.42 2.20
CA LEU A 527 13.97 -14.75 1.77
C LEU A 527 13.73 -13.43 2.52
N ASN A 528 13.68 -12.34 1.76
CA ASN A 528 13.42 -10.96 2.19
C ASN A 528 13.95 -10.60 3.59
N PRO A 529 15.26 -10.70 3.84
CA PRO A 529 15.80 -10.52 5.17
C PRO A 529 15.61 -9.07 5.67
N GLY A 530 15.45 -8.94 6.98
CA GLY A 530 15.32 -7.65 7.68
C GLY A 530 13.91 -7.05 7.68
N LYS A 531 12.88 -7.74 7.18
CA LYS A 531 11.48 -7.27 7.18
C LYS A 531 10.63 -8.10 8.13
N LEU A 532 9.49 -7.53 8.55
CA LEU A 532 8.44 -8.17 9.35
C LEU A 532 8.84 -8.61 10.77
N ILE A 533 9.92 -9.36 10.93
CA ILE A 533 10.33 -10.00 12.17
C ILE A 533 11.43 -9.16 12.83
N PRO A 534 11.25 -8.68 14.08
CA PRO A 534 12.30 -8.04 14.84
C PRO A 534 13.59 -8.86 14.91
N GLU A 535 14.74 -8.18 14.88
CA GLU A 535 16.05 -8.82 15.04
C GLU A 535 16.20 -9.42 16.44
N ARG A 536 17.07 -10.41 16.58
CA ARG A 536 17.44 -10.90 17.91
C ARG A 536 18.32 -9.82 18.56
N PRO A 537 18.09 -9.49 19.85
CA PRO A 537 18.94 -8.56 20.58
C PRO A 537 20.39 -9.03 20.70
#